data_AF-A0A9W6PCY6-F1
#
_entry.id   AF-A0A9W6PCY6-F1
#
_cell.length_a   1.000
_cell.length_b   1.000
_cell.length_c   1.000
_cell.angle_alpha   90.00
_cell.angle_beta   90.00
_cell.angle_gamma   90.00
#
_symmetry.space_group_name_H-M   'P 1'
#
loop_
_entity.id
_entity.type
_entity.pdbx_description
1 polymer ?
#
loop_
_entity_poly.entity_id
_entity_poly.type
_entity_poly.pdbx_seq_one_letter_code
_entity_poly.pdbx_strand_id
1 'polypeptide(L)'
;MLDGSTGPEHAIVRYFSVYGEPQVPKPGSHSWMVPWMAMSAHTGRPIRLNGGGTQVRDMVHVEDIARATILALVAERMAAGRSTSAPACRPWCAASAS
;
A
#
# COMPACT_ATOMS: atom_id res chain seq x y z
N MET A 1 27.02 25.11 19.26
CA MET A 1 26.52 24.10 18.31
C MET A 1 25.15 23.68 18.81
N LEU A 2 24.09 24.24 18.23
CA LEU A 2 22.74 23.70 18.39
C LEU A 2 22.59 22.72 17.23
N ASP A 3 22.60 21.41 17.51
CA ASP A 3 22.18 20.47 16.49
C ASP A 3 20.70 20.75 16.18
N GLY A 4 20.35 20.80 14.89
CA GLY A 4 18.99 21.08 14.46
C GLY A 4 18.09 19.84 14.49
N SER A 5 18.32 18.88 15.39
CA SER A 5 17.74 17.53 15.29
C SER A 5 16.57 17.23 16.23
N THR A 6 16.16 18.17 17.09
CA THR A 6 15.08 17.95 18.08
C THR A 6 13.66 18.12 17.51
N GLY A 7 13.37 17.46 16.39
CA GLY A 7 12.00 17.22 15.94
C GLY A 7 11.51 15.85 16.42
N PRO A 8 10.18 15.63 16.58
CA PRO A 8 9.66 14.33 16.94
C PRO A 8 10.10 13.27 15.92
N GLU A 9 10.53 12.11 16.41
CA GLU A 9 10.82 10.95 15.57
C GLU A 9 9.57 10.57 14.79
N HIS A 10 9.74 10.32 13.49
CA HIS A 10 8.62 10.03 12.60
C HIS A 10 9.04 9.04 11.51
N ALA A 11 8.06 8.25 11.08
CA ALA A 11 8.17 7.35 9.95
C ALA A 11 7.13 7.74 8.89
N ILE A 12 7.54 7.76 7.61
CA ILE A 12 6.64 8.06 6.50
C ILE A 12 6.38 6.76 5.73
N VAL A 13 5.13 6.28 5.79
CA VAL A 13 4.67 5.11 5.06
C VAL A 13 3.92 5.55 3.80
N ARG A 14 4.45 5.23 2.63
CA ARG A 14 3.79 5.54 1.35
C ARG A 14 2.94 4.36 0.91
N TYR A 15 1.62 4.52 0.99
CA TYR A 15 0.66 3.52 0.52
C TYR A 15 0.51 3.57 -0.99
N PHE A 16 0.67 2.41 -1.63
CA PHE A 16 0.41 2.22 -3.05
C PHE A 16 -0.71 1.20 -3.23
N SER A 17 -1.75 1.63 -3.94
CA SER A 17 -2.82 0.78 -4.48
C SER A 17 -3.30 -0.34 -3.53
N VAL A 18 -3.78 0.07 -2.37
CA VAL A 18 -4.27 -0.86 -1.34
C VAL A 18 -5.58 -1.50 -1.80
N TYR A 19 -5.77 -2.80 -1.52
CA TYR A 19 -7.06 -3.49 -1.67
C TYR A 19 -7.37 -4.37 -0.45
N GLY A 20 -8.65 -4.71 -0.24
CA GLY A 20 -9.10 -5.59 0.85
C GLY A 20 -10.37 -5.08 1.54
N GLU A 21 -11.00 -5.91 2.37
CA GLU A 21 -12.18 -5.53 3.16
C GLU A 21 -11.81 -4.45 4.20
N PRO A 22 -12.61 -3.40 4.45
CA PRO A 22 -13.96 -3.14 3.95
C PRO A 22 -14.05 -2.21 2.74
N GLN A 23 -13.25 -2.43 1.68
CA GLN A 23 -13.28 -1.52 0.54
C GLN A 23 -14.60 -1.56 -0.25
N VAL A 24 -15.40 -0.49 -0.12
CA VAL A 24 -16.62 -0.27 -0.92
C VAL A 24 -16.32 0.61 -2.14
N PRO A 25 -16.79 0.26 -3.35
CA PRO A 25 -16.64 1.07 -4.56
C PRO A 25 -17.19 2.50 -4.37
N LYS A 26 -16.31 3.51 -4.43
CA LYS A 26 -16.70 4.93 -4.37
C LYS A 26 -16.87 5.51 -5.78
N PRO A 27 -17.99 6.19 -6.08
CA PRO A 27 -18.17 6.87 -7.36
C PRO A 27 -17.06 7.90 -7.63
N GLY A 28 -16.49 7.88 -8.83
CA GLY A 28 -15.48 8.86 -9.28
C GLY A 28 -14.06 8.65 -8.76
N SER A 29 -13.76 7.56 -8.04
CA SER A 29 -12.41 7.32 -7.51
C SER A 29 -11.60 6.36 -8.39
N HIS A 30 -10.38 6.77 -8.75
CA HIS A 30 -9.47 5.99 -9.61
C HIS A 30 -8.70 4.88 -8.87
N SER A 31 -8.69 4.88 -7.53
CA SER A 31 -7.89 3.95 -6.73
C SER A 31 -8.56 2.59 -6.47
N TRP A 32 -9.83 2.40 -6.84
CA TRP A 32 -10.70 1.30 -6.42
C TRP A 32 -10.97 0.27 -7.52
N MET A 33 -9.96 0.01 -8.35
CA MET A 33 -10.06 -0.94 -9.46
C MET A 33 -10.52 -2.33 -8.99
N VAL A 34 -9.87 -2.88 -7.97
CA VAL A 34 -10.15 -4.24 -7.45
C VAL A 34 -11.61 -4.41 -7.00
N PRO A 35 -12.16 -3.56 -6.10
CA PRO A 35 -13.54 -3.73 -5.66
C PRO A 35 -14.56 -3.46 -6.78
N TRP A 36 -14.25 -2.59 -7.75
CA TRP A 36 -15.12 -2.37 -8.92
C TRP A 36 -15.15 -3.58 -9.87
N MET A 37 -13.98 -4.20 -10.11
CA MET A 37 -13.87 -5.43 -10.90
C MET A 37 -14.55 -6.61 -10.19
N ALA A 38 -14.32 -6.76 -8.88
CA ALA A 38 -14.95 -7.80 -8.07
C ALA A 38 -16.48 -7.67 -8.09
N MET A 39 -17.02 -6.45 -7.92
CA MET A 39 -18.46 -6.20 -8.02
C MET A 39 -19.00 -6.53 -9.42
N SER A 40 -18.31 -6.10 -10.48
CA SER A 40 -18.75 -6.35 -11.86
C SER A 40 -18.76 -7.84 -12.18
N ALA A 41 -17.71 -8.57 -11.78
CA ALA A 41 -17.64 -10.02 -11.93
C ALA A 41 -18.76 -10.73 -11.15
N HIS A 42 -19.01 -10.31 -9.89
CA HIS A 42 -20.05 -10.89 -9.05
C HIS A 42 -21.47 -10.63 -9.60
N THR A 43 -21.69 -9.49 -10.23
CA THR A 43 -23.00 -9.11 -10.81
C THR A 43 -23.17 -9.52 -12.28
N GLY A 44 -22.18 -10.20 -12.86
CA GLY A 44 -22.20 -10.58 -14.28
C GLY A 44 -22.13 -9.39 -15.24
N ARG A 45 -21.66 -8.22 -14.78
CA ARG A 45 -21.55 -7.01 -15.60
C ARG A 45 -20.20 -6.98 -16.34
N PRO A 46 -20.15 -6.39 -17.55
CA PRO A 46 -18.89 -6.24 -18.27
C PRO A 46 -17.84 -5.48 -17.47
N ILE A 47 -16.63 -6.04 -17.36
CA ILE A 47 -15.49 -5.39 -16.72
C ILE A 47 -14.90 -4.36 -17.69
N ARG A 48 -15.05 -3.07 -17.38
CA ARG A 48 -14.46 -1.97 -18.14
C ARG A 48 -12.97 -1.83 -17.80
N LEU A 49 -12.11 -2.00 -18.80
CA LEU A 49 -10.69 -1.69 -18.72
C LEU A 49 -10.42 -0.32 -19.36
N ASN A 50 -10.03 0.66 -18.56
CA ASN A 50 -9.66 1.97 -19.08
C ASN A 50 -8.26 1.87 -19.73
N GLY A 51 -8.11 2.26 -21.00
CA GLY A 51 -6.81 2.26 -21.68
C GLY A 51 -6.31 0.88 -22.14
N GLY A 52 -7.21 -0.07 -22.44
CA GLY A 52 -6.84 -1.29 -23.18
C GLY A 52 -6.18 -2.41 -22.37
N GLY A 53 -6.16 -2.31 -21.03
CA GLY A 53 -5.74 -3.43 -20.16
C GLY A 53 -4.24 -3.64 -20.01
N THR A 54 -3.40 -2.74 -20.53
CA THR A 54 -1.94 -2.79 -20.40
C THR A 54 -1.40 -2.09 -19.14
N GLN A 55 -2.29 -1.49 -18.34
CA GLN A 55 -1.92 -0.82 -17.10
C GLN A 55 -1.44 -1.85 -16.07
N VAL A 56 -0.16 -1.74 -15.69
CA VAL A 56 0.42 -2.50 -14.59
C VAL A 56 0.38 -1.64 -13.33
N ARG A 57 -0.16 -2.20 -12.24
CA ARG A 57 -0.24 -1.52 -10.95
C ARG A 57 0.19 -2.49 -9.86
N ASP A 58 1.08 -2.03 -8.99
CA ASP A 58 1.47 -2.80 -7.81
C ASP A 58 0.37 -2.69 -6.75
N MET A 59 -0.13 -3.83 -6.27
CA MET A 59 -1.33 -3.95 -5.44
C MET A 59 -0.99 -4.65 -4.13
N VAL A 60 -1.31 -4.02 -3.00
CA VAL A 60 -0.99 -4.54 -1.67
C VAL A 60 -2.26 -4.82 -0.88
N HIS A 61 -2.34 -5.95 -0.20
CA HIS A 61 -3.48 -6.27 0.66
C HIS A 61 -3.47 -5.39 1.92
N VAL A 62 -4.67 -5.01 2.40
CA VAL A 62 -4.85 -4.15 3.57
C VAL A 62 -4.17 -4.69 4.83
N GLU A 63 -4.16 -6.02 5.02
CA GLU A 63 -3.48 -6.63 6.16
C GLU A 63 -1.97 -6.47 6.12
N ASP A 64 -1.36 -6.57 4.94
CA ASP A 64 0.09 -6.43 4.79
C ASP A 64 0.53 -5.00 5.07
N ILE A 65 -0.29 -4.04 4.66
CA ILE A 65 -0.10 -2.64 5.00
C ILE A 65 -0.28 -2.41 6.50
N ALA A 66 -1.31 -2.97 7.11
CA ALA A 66 -1.52 -2.86 8.55
C ALA A 66 -0.30 -3.40 9.34
N ARG A 67 0.23 -4.57 8.94
CA ARG A 67 1.47 -5.13 9.50
C ARG A 67 2.65 -4.19 9.29
N ALA A 68 2.86 -3.68 8.08
CA ALA A 68 3.95 -2.77 7.76
C ALA A 68 3.88 -1.45 8.57
N THR A 69 2.67 -0.92 8.78
CA THR A 69 2.45 0.29 9.58
C THR A 69 2.77 0.05 11.05
N ILE A 70 2.36 -1.08 11.62
CA ILE A 70 2.73 -1.46 13.00
C ILE A 70 4.25 -1.59 13.12
N LEU A 71 4.90 -2.27 12.16
CA LEU A 71 6.35 -2.41 12.13
C LEU A 71 7.06 -1.06 12.03
N ALA A 72 6.52 -0.11 11.26
CA ALA A 72 7.07 1.24 11.17
C ALA A 72 7.02 2.01 12.50
N LEU A 73 6.06 1.69 13.37
CA LEU A 73 5.93 2.31 14.69
C LEU A 73 6.87 1.73 15.74
N VAL A 74 7.17 0.42 15.67
CA VAL A 74 7.98 -0.28 16.68
C VAL A 74 9.44 -0.47 16.29
N ALA A 75 9.78 -0.27 15.02
CA ALA A 75 11.16 -0.41 14.55
C ALA A 75 11.99 0.82 14.94
N GLU A 76 12.93 0.64 15.87
CA GLU A 76 13.94 1.64 16.24
C GLU A 76 14.67 2.22 15.02
N ARG A 77 14.84 1.42 13.97
CA ARG A 77 15.51 1.81 12.73
C ARG A 77 14.65 2.65 11.77
N MET A 78 13.34 2.78 11.99
CA MET A 78 12.46 3.60 11.13
C MET A 78 12.23 5.01 11.67
N ALA A 79 12.39 5.21 12.98
CA ALA A 79 12.16 6.46 13.70
C ALA A 79 13.09 7.62 13.28
N ALA A 80 14.22 7.31 12.64
CA ALA A 80 15.23 8.27 12.17
C ALA A 80 14.87 9.01 10.85
N GLY A 81 13.58 9.26 10.57
CA GLY A 81 13.16 10.14 9.46
C GLY A 81 13.31 9.56 8.06
N ARG A 82 13.26 8.23 7.88
CA ARG A 82 13.32 7.58 6.56
C ARG A 82 11.92 7.38 5.97
N SER A 83 11.79 7.59 4.65
CA SER A 83 10.57 7.27 3.91
C SER A 83 10.70 5.88 3.27
N THR A 84 9.71 5.02 3.48
CA THR A 84 9.65 3.71 2.83
C THR A 84 8.29 3.53 2.18
N SER A 85 8.28 3.16 0.90
CA SER A 85 7.09 2.60 0.25
C SER A 85 6.91 1.16 0.74
N ALA A 86 5.69 0.77 1.11
CA ALA A 86 5.37 -0.64 1.33
C ALA A 86 5.28 -1.32 -0.05
N PRO A 87 6.24 -2.18 -0.46
CA PRO A 87 6.12 -2.92 -1.71
C PRO A 87 5.13 -4.08 -1.52
N ALA A 88 4.34 -4.43 -2.54
CA ALA A 88 3.54 -5.67 -2.48
C ALA A 88 4.42 -6.92 -2.51
N CYS A 89 5.65 -6.80 -3.02
CA CYS A 89 6.66 -7.84 -2.91
C CYS A 89 7.19 -7.91 -1.47
N ARG A 90 6.68 -8.88 -0.72
CA ARG A 90 7.16 -9.41 0.57
C ARG A 90 8.50 -8.82 1.05
N PRO A 91 8.59 -8.26 2.27
CA PRO A 91 9.88 -8.01 2.91
C PRO A 91 10.66 -9.30 3.21
N TRP A 92 10.05 -10.48 3.04
CA TRP A 92 10.64 -11.76 3.43
C TRP A 92 11.54 -12.44 2.38
N CYS A 93 11.56 -11.98 1.12
CA CYS A 93 12.49 -12.55 0.13
C CYS A 93 13.93 -12.03 0.26
N ALA A 94 14.14 -10.87 0.89
CA ALA A 94 15.49 -10.35 1.13
C ALA A 94 16.13 -10.90 2.42
N ALA A 95 15.34 -11.51 3.32
CA ALA A 95 15.83 -12.14 4.54
C ALA A 95 16.25 -13.61 4.37
N SER A 96 16.10 -14.17 3.16
CA SER A 96 16.50 -15.55 2.82
C SER A 96 17.55 -15.62 1.71
N ALA A 97 18.17 -14.50 1.34
CA ALA A 97 19.30 -14.47 0.43
C ALA A 97 20.51 -13.90 1.17
N SER A 98 21.37 -14.82 1.61
CA SER A 98 22.68 -14.68 2.27
C SER A 98 22.72 -14.13 3.69
#